data_AF-A0A7C9DDR6-F1
#
_entry.id   AF-A0A7C9DDR6-F1
#
_cell.length_a   1.000
_cell.length_b   1.000
_cell.length_c   1.000
_cell.angle_alpha   90.00
_cell.angle_beta   90.00
_cell.angle_gamma   90.00
#
_symmetry.space_group_name_H-M   'P 1'
#
loop_
_entity.id
_entity.type
_entity.pdbx_description
1 polymer ?
#
loop_
_entity_poly.entity_id
_entity_poly.type
_entity_poly.pdbx_seq_one_letter_code
_entity_poly.pdbx_strand_id
1 'polypeptide(L)'
;MNRVWARKFCDVAFKPSKNIDWEGMAKLLVSDEARKEFATLRRTFDEVNHELFTKFSQEPEPIDWEYYRKGIGSKLVDMYKEAYDSIEIPKYVDKVNPEYKPKFDSLLVELKEAEQKSLKESERLDKEIADVQELKKKL
;
A
#
# COMPACT_ATOMS: atom_id res chain seq x y z
N MET A 1 -24.87 -13.47 10.93
CA MET A 1 -24.22 -12.15 11.13
C MET A 1 -22.96 -11.93 10.26
N ASN A 2 -22.53 -12.88 9.42
CA ASN A 2 -21.21 -12.85 8.74
C ASN A 2 -21.18 -12.31 7.29
N ARG A 3 -22.32 -12.06 6.64
CA ARG A 3 -22.33 -11.61 5.23
C ARG A 3 -21.94 -10.14 5.02
N VAL A 4 -22.08 -9.31 6.06
CA VAL A 4 -21.75 -7.87 6.00
C VAL A 4 -20.25 -7.61 6.16
N TRP A 5 -19.55 -8.52 6.84
CA TRP A 5 -18.12 -8.38 7.08
C TRP A 5 -17.32 -8.66 5.80
N ALA A 6 -17.51 -9.83 5.16
CA ALA A 6 -16.80 -10.23 3.92
C ALA A 6 -16.85 -9.17 2.80
N ARG A 7 -18.03 -8.58 2.55
CA ARG A 7 -18.22 -7.54 1.52
C ARG A 7 -17.38 -6.27 1.78
N LYS A 8 -17.21 -5.87 3.04
CA LYS A 8 -16.42 -4.69 3.41
C LYS A 8 -14.91 -4.87 3.19
N PHE A 9 -14.38 -6.11 3.26
CA PHE A 9 -12.95 -6.38 3.07
C PHE A 9 -12.48 -6.00 1.66
N CYS A 10 -13.24 -6.40 0.64
CA CYS A 10 -12.88 -6.13 -0.76
C CYS A 10 -12.99 -4.64 -1.10
N ASP A 11 -13.98 -3.94 -0.54
CA ASP A 11 -14.21 -2.52 -0.86
C ASP A 11 -13.16 -1.57 -0.24
N VAL A 12 -12.57 -1.93 0.91
CA VAL A 12 -11.49 -1.13 1.55
C VAL A 12 -10.15 -1.32 0.84
N ALA A 13 -9.86 -2.51 0.33
CA ALA A 13 -8.61 -2.79 -0.40
C ALA A 13 -8.61 -2.27 -1.85
N PHE A 14 -9.78 -1.98 -2.43
CA PHE A 14 -9.93 -1.70 -3.86
C PHE A 14 -9.98 -0.21 -4.24
N LYS A 15 -10.04 0.72 -3.28
CA LYS A 15 -10.07 2.16 -3.59
C LYS A 15 -8.70 2.81 -3.43
N PRO A 16 -8.04 3.24 -4.53
CA PRO A 16 -6.86 4.08 -4.47
C PRO A 16 -7.29 5.52 -4.17
N SER A 17 -7.88 5.74 -3.00
CA SER A 17 -8.04 7.09 -2.45
C SER A 17 -6.91 7.34 -1.46
N LYS A 18 -6.35 8.56 -1.49
CA LYS A 18 -5.15 9.04 -0.78
C LYS A 18 -5.08 8.80 0.75
N ASN A 19 -6.07 8.15 1.35
CA ASN A 19 -6.08 7.77 2.76
C ASN A 19 -6.29 6.26 2.87
N ILE A 20 -5.19 5.52 3.03
CA ILE A 20 -5.24 4.10 3.39
C ILE A 20 -5.93 4.00 4.77
N ASP A 21 -6.96 3.16 4.88
CA ASP A 21 -7.65 2.91 6.16
C ASP A 21 -6.83 1.93 7.03
N TRP A 22 -5.74 2.44 7.59
CA TRP A 22 -4.85 1.68 8.47
C TRP A 22 -5.57 1.13 9.70
N GLU A 23 -6.53 1.88 10.25
CA GLU A 23 -7.30 1.48 11.43
C GLU A 23 -8.29 0.36 11.10
N GLY A 24 -8.95 0.45 9.94
CA GLY A 24 -9.81 -0.62 9.43
C GLY A 24 -9.03 -1.91 9.23
N MET A 25 -7.86 -1.84 8.58
CA MET A 25 -7.00 -3.00 8.34
C MET A 25 -6.46 -3.62 9.63
N ALA A 26 -6.04 -2.81 10.61
CA ALA A 26 -5.54 -3.32 11.89
C ALA A 26 -6.59 -4.14 12.67
N LYS A 27 -7.86 -3.73 12.62
CA LYS A 27 -8.97 -4.44 13.28
C LYS A 27 -9.24 -5.84 12.71
N LEU A 28 -8.79 -6.10 11.49
CA LEU A 28 -8.98 -7.38 10.81
C LEU A 28 -7.91 -8.40 11.20
N LEU A 29 -6.82 -7.96 11.81
CA LEU A 29 -5.72 -8.82 12.22
C LEU A 29 -6.03 -9.46 13.57
N VAL A 30 -6.09 -10.78 13.55
CA VAL A 30 -6.47 -11.59 14.72
C VAL A 30 -5.24 -12.08 15.50
N SER A 31 -4.10 -12.27 14.83
CA SER A 31 -2.84 -12.69 15.45
C SER A 31 -1.98 -11.50 15.90
N ASP A 32 -1.34 -11.64 17.06
CA ASP A 32 -0.47 -10.59 17.61
C ASP A 32 0.79 -10.37 16.75
N GLU A 33 1.32 -11.43 16.16
CA GLU A 33 2.43 -11.36 15.19
C GLU A 33 2.05 -10.48 13.99
N ALA A 34 0.86 -10.70 13.41
CA ALA A 34 0.41 -9.92 12.25
C ALA A 34 0.17 -8.45 12.62
N ARG A 35 -0.36 -8.17 13.82
CA ARG A 35 -0.52 -6.79 14.31
C ARG A 35 0.82 -6.07 14.44
N LYS A 36 1.84 -6.76 14.94
CA LYS A 36 3.20 -6.21 15.10
C LYS A 36 3.84 -5.91 13.75
N GLU A 37 3.77 -6.84 12.81
CA GLU A 37 4.31 -6.65 11.45
C GLU A 37 3.55 -5.54 10.70
N PHE A 38 2.22 -5.47 10.86
CA PHE A 38 1.39 -4.42 10.27
C PHE A 38 1.69 -3.03 10.82
N ALA A 39 1.90 -2.90 12.14
CA ALA A 39 2.33 -1.64 12.74
C ALA A 39 3.70 -1.19 12.21
N THR A 40 4.62 -2.14 12.01
CA THR A 40 5.94 -1.88 11.43
C THR A 40 5.86 -1.44 9.97
N LEU A 41 4.97 -2.06 9.19
CA LEU A 41 4.68 -1.69 7.81
C LEU A 41 4.14 -0.25 7.72
N ARG A 42 3.13 0.09 8.53
CA ARG A 42 2.56 1.43 8.59
C ARG A 42 3.62 2.49 8.90
N ARG A 43 4.43 2.26 9.93
CA ARG A 43 5.51 3.19 10.31
C ARG A 43 6.48 3.41 9.14
N THR A 44 6.95 2.33 8.53
CA THR A 44 7.88 2.39 7.39
C THR A 44 7.27 3.13 6.20
N PHE A 45 5.98 2.91 5.93
CA PHE A 45 5.25 3.61 4.88
C PHE A 45 5.16 5.12 5.16
N ASP A 46 4.79 5.50 6.38
CA ASP A 46 4.67 6.92 6.77
C ASP A 46 6.03 7.63 6.71
N GLU A 47 7.12 6.96 7.13
CA GLU A 47 8.49 7.47 7.04
C GLU A 47 8.92 7.72 5.59
N VAL A 48 8.74 6.73 4.70
CA VAL A 48 9.10 6.86 3.28
C VAL A 48 8.27 7.94 2.60
N ASN A 49 6.96 8.01 2.87
CA ASN A 49 6.12 9.07 2.29
C ASN A 49 6.50 10.46 2.79
N HIS A 50 6.80 10.58 4.09
CA HIS A 50 7.26 11.84 4.65
C HIS A 50 8.57 12.29 4.00
N GLU A 51 9.54 11.37 3.83
CA GLU A 51 10.82 11.69 3.22
C GLU A 51 10.70 12.03 1.72
N LEU A 52 9.87 11.30 0.98
CA LEU A 52 9.57 11.61 -0.43
C LEU A 52 8.95 13.00 -0.57
N PHE A 53 7.97 13.34 0.27
CA PHE A 53 7.30 14.63 0.21
C PHE A 53 8.21 15.79 0.63
N THR A 54 9.01 15.60 1.68
CA THR A 54 9.79 16.69 2.28
C THR A 54 11.16 16.88 1.66
N LYS A 55 11.83 15.82 1.15
CA LYS A 55 13.23 15.92 0.68
C LYS A 55 13.39 15.73 -0.82
N PHE A 56 12.67 14.78 -1.41
CA PHE A 56 12.91 14.35 -2.78
C PHE A 56 11.93 14.94 -3.81
N SER A 57 10.77 15.41 -3.37
CA SER A 57 9.79 16.10 -4.24
C SER A 57 10.03 17.61 -4.34
N GLN A 58 11.06 18.13 -3.68
CA GLN A 58 11.47 19.52 -3.88
C GLN A 58 12.32 19.60 -5.15
N GLU A 59 11.94 20.47 -6.09
CA GLU A 59 12.81 20.77 -7.22
C GLU A 59 14.10 21.41 -6.69
N PRO A 60 15.29 20.98 -7.15
CA PRO A 60 16.54 21.56 -6.70
C PRO A 60 16.59 23.05 -7.04
N GLU A 61 17.15 23.87 -6.14
CA GLU A 61 17.27 25.29 -6.36
C GLU A 61 18.08 25.57 -7.66
N PRO A 62 17.57 26.43 -8.56
CA PRO A 62 18.28 26.78 -9.78
C PRO A 62 19.67 27.37 -9.48
N ILE A 63 20.69 26.85 -10.14
CA ILE A 63 22.06 27.37 -10.00
C ILE A 63 22.15 28.75 -10.66
N ASP A 64 22.55 29.77 -9.88
CA ASP A 64 22.82 31.12 -10.40
C ASP A 64 24.20 31.20 -11.09
N TRP A 65 24.23 30.77 -12.35
CA TRP A 65 25.43 30.79 -13.17
C TRP A 65 25.99 32.22 -13.41
N GLU A 66 25.15 33.26 -13.41
CA GLU A 66 25.60 34.63 -13.64
C GLU A 66 26.37 35.20 -12.45
N TYR A 67 25.95 34.87 -11.22
CA TYR A 67 26.69 35.19 -10.00
C TYR A 67 28.12 34.64 -10.05
N TYR A 68 28.28 33.36 -10.40
CA TYR A 68 29.60 32.73 -10.48
C TYR A 68 30.44 33.25 -11.65
N ARG A 69 29.81 33.59 -12.79
CA ARG A 69 30.51 34.21 -13.93
C ARG A 69 31.19 35.53 -13.55
N LYS A 70 30.60 36.33 -12.65
CA LYS A 70 31.16 37.61 -12.18
C LYS A 70 32.40 37.43 -11.29
N GLY A 71 32.49 36.35 -10.52
CA GLY A 71 33.58 36.12 -9.56
C GLY A 71 34.76 35.33 -10.12
N ILE A 72 34.49 34.28 -10.91
CA ILE A 72 35.51 33.28 -11.31
C ILE A 72 35.86 33.39 -12.81
N GLY A 73 35.04 34.11 -13.58
CA GLY A 73 35.20 34.31 -15.02
C GLY A 73 34.36 33.35 -15.86
N SER A 74 33.92 33.81 -17.04
CA SER A 74 32.92 33.11 -17.86
C SER A 74 33.39 31.74 -18.36
N LYS A 75 34.63 31.64 -18.84
CA LYS A 75 35.16 30.43 -19.50
C LYS A 75 35.08 29.18 -18.62
N LEU A 76 35.40 29.31 -17.33
CA LEU A 76 35.37 28.16 -16.41
C LEU A 76 33.92 27.79 -16.07
N VAL A 77 33.09 28.80 -15.77
CA VAL A 77 31.68 28.59 -15.40
C VAL A 77 30.87 28.00 -16.56
N ASP A 78 31.15 28.41 -17.80
CA ASP A 78 30.46 27.90 -18.98
C ASP A 78 30.82 26.43 -19.26
N MET A 79 32.08 26.04 -19.07
CA MET A 79 32.53 24.65 -19.17
C MET A 79 31.86 23.76 -18.11
N TYR A 80 31.74 24.25 -16.87
CA TYR A 80 31.05 23.51 -15.79
C TYR A 80 29.53 23.44 -16.01
N LYS A 81 28.92 24.50 -16.55
CA LYS A 81 27.50 24.50 -16.90
C LYS A 81 27.21 23.46 -17.99
N GLU A 82 28.02 23.42 -19.04
CA GLU A 82 27.88 22.44 -20.12
C GLU A 82 28.05 21.00 -19.61
N ALA A 83 29.04 20.76 -18.74
CA ALA A 83 29.21 19.47 -18.09
C ALA A 83 28.00 19.12 -17.19
N TYR A 84 27.48 20.07 -16.41
CA TYR A 84 26.31 19.86 -15.56
C TYR A 84 25.04 19.54 -16.35
N ASP A 85 24.77 20.28 -17.42
CA ASP A 85 23.61 20.07 -18.29
C ASP A 85 23.71 18.73 -19.06
N SER A 86 24.92 18.22 -19.29
CA SER A 86 25.15 16.91 -19.91
C SER A 86 24.93 15.71 -18.97
N ILE A 87 24.79 15.94 -17.66
CA ILE A 87 24.55 14.87 -16.69
C ILE A 87 23.09 14.45 -16.76
N GLU A 88 22.84 13.24 -17.25
CA GLU A 88 21.53 12.61 -17.14
C GLU A 88 21.38 11.94 -15.77
N ILE A 89 20.41 12.40 -14.98
CA ILE A 89 20.09 11.77 -13.69
C ILE A 89 19.38 10.43 -13.97
N PRO A 90 19.94 9.28 -13.53
CA PRO A 90 19.30 7.99 -13.74
C PRO A 90 17.92 7.97 -13.09
N LYS A 91 16.90 7.68 -13.91
CA LYS A 91 15.52 7.52 -13.42
C LYS A 91 15.39 6.16 -12.73
N TYR A 92 14.64 6.13 -11.65
CA TYR A 92 14.29 4.88 -10.98
C TYR A 92 13.51 3.97 -11.94
N VAL A 93 14.01 2.74 -12.12
CA VAL A 93 13.31 1.69 -12.87
C VAL A 93 12.60 0.79 -11.88
N ASP A 94 11.26 0.80 -11.93
CA ASP A 94 10.43 -0.05 -11.07
C ASP A 94 10.57 -1.52 -11.48
N LYS A 95 11.32 -2.27 -10.68
CA LYS A 95 11.48 -3.72 -10.79
C LYS A 95 10.61 -4.49 -9.79
N VAL A 96 10.02 -3.79 -8.83
CA VAL A 96 9.35 -4.38 -7.67
C VAL A 96 7.90 -4.70 -8.02
N ASN A 97 7.20 -3.76 -8.64
CA ASN A 97 5.78 -3.94 -8.95
C ASN A 97 5.48 -5.17 -9.85
N PRO A 98 6.29 -5.48 -10.89
CA PRO A 98 6.12 -6.70 -11.68
C PRO A 98 6.35 -8.00 -10.89
N GLU A 99 7.17 -7.98 -9.84
CA GLU A 99 7.49 -9.16 -9.02
C GLU A 99 6.34 -9.47 -8.03
N TYR A 100 5.75 -8.44 -7.43
CA TYR A 100 4.72 -8.61 -6.40
C TYR A 100 3.31 -8.71 -6.96
N LYS A 101 3.07 -8.22 -8.18
CA LYS A 101 1.77 -8.36 -8.85
C LYS A 101 1.26 -9.81 -8.93
N PRO A 102 2.03 -10.81 -9.41
CA PRO A 102 1.55 -12.19 -9.46
C PRO A 102 1.29 -12.79 -8.07
N LYS A 103 2.09 -12.41 -7.06
CA LYS A 103 1.87 -12.84 -5.67
C LYS A 103 0.54 -12.30 -5.13
N PHE A 104 0.25 -11.03 -5.42
CA PHE A 104 -1.02 -10.40 -5.06
C PHE A 104 -2.21 -11.04 -5.78
N ASP A 105 -2.08 -11.28 -7.09
CA ASP A 105 -3.12 -11.93 -7.89
C ASP A 105 -3.42 -13.35 -7.37
N SER A 106 -2.41 -14.10 -6.89
CA SER A 106 -2.60 -15.41 -6.25
C SER A 106 -3.41 -15.31 -4.94
N LEU A 107 -3.09 -14.36 -4.07
CA LEU A 107 -3.81 -14.14 -2.82
C LEU A 107 -5.29 -13.79 -3.05
N LEU A 108 -5.61 -13.10 -4.15
CA LEU A 108 -7.00 -12.82 -4.52
C LEU A 108 -7.80 -14.08 -4.87
N VAL A 109 -7.14 -15.08 -5.46
CA VAL A 109 -7.77 -16.37 -5.76
C VAL A 109 -8.02 -17.13 -4.46
N GLU A 110 -7.02 -17.23 -3.59
CA GLU A 110 -7.14 -17.89 -2.28
C GLU A 110 -8.26 -17.26 -1.42
N LEU A 111 -8.37 -15.92 -1.44
CA LEU A 111 -9.41 -15.21 -0.71
C LEU A 111 -10.81 -15.57 -1.21
N LYS A 112 -11.01 -15.67 -2.54
CA LYS A 112 -12.29 -16.10 -3.12
C LYS A 112 -12.65 -17.53 -2.72
N GLU A 113 -11.67 -18.43 -2.68
CA GLU A 113 -11.89 -19.80 -2.24
C GLU A 113 -12.24 -19.88 -0.75
N ALA A 114 -11.55 -19.11 0.09
CA ALA A 114 -11.84 -19.01 1.51
C ALA A 114 -13.24 -18.44 1.78
N GLU A 115 -13.65 -17.43 1.01
CA GLU A 115 -15.01 -16.87 1.08
C GLU A 115 -16.06 -17.94 0.76
N GLN A 116 -15.87 -18.70 -0.32
CA GLN A 116 -16.80 -19.78 -0.68
C GLN A 116 -16.89 -20.88 0.39
N LYS A 117 -15.76 -21.27 0.98
CA LYS A 117 -15.73 -22.23 2.10
C LYS A 117 -16.50 -21.69 3.31
N SER A 118 -16.27 -20.42 3.66
CA SER A 118 -16.96 -19.75 4.77
C SER A 118 -18.48 -19.64 4.57
N LEU A 119 -18.92 -19.38 3.33
CA LEU A 119 -20.35 -19.36 2.99
C LEU A 119 -20.99 -20.74 3.19
N LYS A 120 -20.35 -21.81 2.70
CA LYS A 120 -20.86 -23.18 2.86
C LYS A 120 -20.95 -23.60 4.34
N GLU A 121 -19.93 -23.28 5.14
CA GLU A 121 -19.98 -23.55 6.58
C GLU A 121 -21.08 -22.74 7.29
N SER A 122 -21.28 -21.48 6.88
CA SER A 122 -22.37 -20.66 7.42
C SER A 122 -23.75 -21.26 7.10
N GLU A 123 -23.96 -21.75 5.87
CA GLU A 123 -25.21 -22.42 5.47
C GLU A 123 -25.45 -23.72 6.25
N ARG A 124 -24.39 -24.48 6.54
CA ARG A 124 -24.47 -25.68 7.37
C ARG A 124 -24.89 -25.34 8.80
N LEU A 125 -24.25 -24.34 9.42
CA LEU A 125 -24.57 -23.88 10.77
C LEU A 125 -26.00 -23.32 10.85
N ASP A 126 -26.46 -22.58 9.84
CA ASP A 126 -27.83 -22.05 9.81
C ASP A 126 -28.88 -23.17 9.79
N LYS A 127 -28.61 -24.29 9.09
CA LYS A 127 -29.48 -25.49 9.11
C LYS A 127 -29.49 -26.15 10.48
N GLU A 128 -28.32 -26.36 11.08
CA GLU A 128 -28.20 -26.95 12.43
C GLU A 128 -28.92 -26.09 13.49
N ILE A 129 -28.85 -24.76 13.38
CA ILE A 129 -29.59 -23.85 14.26
C ILE A 129 -31.10 -24.01 14.08
N ALA A 130 -31.59 -24.13 12.84
CA ALA A 130 -33.01 -24.33 12.58
C ALA A 130 -33.52 -25.65 13.17
N ASP A 131 -32.78 -26.74 13.00
CA ASP A 131 -33.13 -28.06 13.54
C ASP A 131 -33.18 -28.03 15.08
N VAL A 132 -32.19 -27.40 15.72
CA VAL A 132 -32.16 -27.23 17.19
C VAL A 132 -33.33 -26.36 17.67
N GLN A 133 -33.67 -25.28 16.94
CA GLN A 133 -34.82 -24.44 17.28
C GLN A 133 -36.16 -25.19 17.14
N GLU A 134 -36.29 -26.07 16.16
CA GLU A 134 -37.45 -26.93 16.03
C GLU A 134 -37.56 -27.94 17.18
N LEU A 135 -36.46 -28.58 17.54
CA LEU A 135 -36.43 -29.50 18.68
C LEU A 135 -36.81 -28.80 19.99
N LYS A 136 -36.33 -27.58 20.20
CA LYS A 136 -36.70 -26.75 21.36
C LYS A 136 -38.20 -26.41 21.41
N LYS A 137 -38.85 -26.21 20.25
CA LYS A 137 -40.30 -25.93 20.19
C LYS A 137 -41.17 -27.16 20.42
N LYS A 138 -40.60 -28.37 20.20
CA LYS A 138 -41.28 -29.66 20.39
C LYS A 138 -41.14 -30.20 21.82
N LEU A 139 -40.36 -29.52 22.67
CA LEU A 139 -40.19 -29.73 24.11
C LEU A 139 -41.05 -28.73 24.90
#